data_AF-A0AA36J4P4-F1
#
_entry.id   AF-A0AA36J4P4-F1
#
_cell.length_a   1.000
_cell.length_b   1.000
_cell.length_c   1.000
_cell.angle_alpha   90.00
_cell.angle_beta   90.00
_cell.angle_gamma   90.00
#
_symmetry.space_group_name_H-M   'P 1'
#
loop_
_entity.id
_entity.type
_entity.pdbx_description
1 polymer ?
#
loop_
_entity_poly.entity_id
_entity_poly.type
_entity_poly.pdbx_seq_one_letter_code
_entity_poly.pdbx_strand_id
1 'polypeptide(L)'
;MDEPEISEDLASFTTSGLNLNSCLGSILARFSELDADGSGGITGDELAKHWLMAAQEVAKRPLSASEQSLIWAGVQRSFETMDVQQDGIITQQEWLHMALLELHPAGPRNAEILHRQIRQSPGLVPGLVQSWLEVDERACGLVTRKMLNMRPCSTSTQKPRAKCWRRCRALVQRASHMRSTSLSRSSSALARWSCGSTLVKALRPVLNRILGKQATREGEERILALEEGSRLRRKQRRDDTSKQYKDLSFGDSDEEAETARDSSGFGSQEPCDLVLFHAPGVSAPVVAQAVAEHPDGAMDLVWFDHEGKKQHATASANKLEPYRPVLRILASPELENFQRSSSTETCVGDVEAAVVTCPNGHALIRSQPSFWSAAKQCQLCQEPIPQRKVRMTCFSCKYFVCGTCYLHSHNANVGQNPAAVKLVADELWPRCPAMGHPLERFAGVDGGALCECCGANEIGSTGPYFLTCRRCHFQLCYACARKALCALLNDACEPLALGDSSELGADVVRKCLAERAEQKQPGCGGVV
;
A
#
# COMPACT_ATOMS: atom_id res chain seq x y z
N MET A 1 1.77 60.13 11.00
CA MET A 1 1.86 58.86 11.73
C MET A 1 0.60 58.15 11.32
N ASP A 2 0.71 57.44 10.20
CA ASP A 2 -0.42 56.94 9.45
C ASP A 2 -0.21 55.44 9.37
N GLU A 3 -1.15 54.69 9.95
CA GLU A 3 -1.14 53.23 9.90
C GLU A 3 -1.46 52.77 8.47
N PRO A 4 -0.76 51.75 7.94
CA PRO A 4 -1.07 51.23 6.63
C PRO A 4 -2.28 50.31 6.70
N GLU A 5 -3.28 50.62 5.88
CA GLU A 5 -4.40 49.73 5.56
C GLU A 5 -3.89 48.39 5.00
N ILE A 6 -4.29 47.30 5.64
CA ILE A 6 -4.02 45.94 5.18
C ILE A 6 -5.14 45.57 4.20
N SER A 7 -4.79 45.44 2.91
CA SER A 7 -5.69 45.02 1.83
C SER A 7 -6.26 43.61 2.06
N GLU A 8 -7.57 43.47 1.87
CA GLU A 8 -8.39 42.24 2.04
C GLU A 8 -8.31 41.28 0.83
N ASP A 9 -7.30 41.35 -0.03
CA ASP A 9 -7.28 40.61 -1.31
C ASP A 9 -6.77 39.15 -1.24
N LEU A 10 -6.65 38.56 -0.05
CA LEU A 10 -6.08 37.20 0.13
C LEU A 10 -7.09 36.05 0.29
N ALA A 11 -8.39 36.27 0.05
CA ALA A 11 -9.44 35.27 0.31
C ALA A 11 -9.99 34.51 -0.92
N SER A 12 -9.34 34.54 -2.10
CA SER A 12 -9.85 33.87 -3.31
C SER A 12 -8.88 32.88 -3.98
N PHE A 13 -8.08 32.15 -3.21
CA PHE A 13 -7.47 30.90 -3.73
C PHE A 13 -8.51 29.78 -3.76
N THR A 14 -9.42 29.82 -4.75
CA THR A 14 -10.23 28.66 -5.09
C THR A 14 -9.32 27.57 -5.61
N THR A 15 -9.12 26.52 -4.82
CA THR A 15 -8.57 25.26 -5.29
C THR A 15 -9.30 24.87 -6.57
N SER A 16 -8.58 24.81 -7.69
CA SER A 16 -9.01 24.18 -8.94
C SER A 16 -9.17 22.68 -8.66
N GLY A 17 -10.28 22.36 -8.00
CA GLY A 17 -10.64 21.01 -7.65
C GLY A 17 -10.85 20.26 -8.95
N LEU A 18 -10.13 19.16 -9.14
CA LEU A 18 -10.45 18.15 -10.14
C LEU A 18 -11.96 17.93 -10.08
N ASN A 19 -12.66 18.35 -11.14
CA ASN A 19 -14.09 18.14 -11.21
C ASN A 19 -14.28 16.64 -11.43
N LEU A 20 -14.48 15.90 -10.35
CA LEU A 20 -14.57 14.45 -10.40
C LEU A 20 -15.78 13.96 -11.22
N ASN A 21 -16.77 14.83 -11.49
CA ASN A 21 -17.80 14.57 -12.53
C ASN A 21 -17.17 14.37 -13.91
N SER A 22 -16.12 15.14 -14.23
CA SER A 22 -15.33 14.95 -15.45
C SER A 22 -14.62 13.60 -15.44
N CYS A 23 -14.10 13.16 -14.28
CA CYS A 23 -13.43 11.87 -14.17
C CYS A 23 -14.39 10.69 -14.39
N LEU A 24 -15.56 10.69 -13.74
CA LEU A 24 -16.58 9.65 -13.97
C LEU A 24 -17.12 9.70 -15.40
N GLY A 25 -17.36 10.90 -15.94
CA GLY A 25 -17.74 11.09 -17.34
C GLY A 25 -16.73 10.47 -18.30
N SER A 26 -15.43 10.69 -18.08
CA SER A 26 -14.37 10.09 -18.89
C SER A 26 -14.28 8.57 -18.75
N ILE A 27 -14.55 8.01 -17.57
CA ILE A 27 -14.57 6.55 -17.35
C ILE A 27 -15.73 5.91 -18.12
N LEU A 28 -16.92 6.53 -18.07
CA LEU A 28 -18.11 6.04 -18.77
C LEU A 28 -18.05 6.27 -20.29
N ALA A 29 -17.42 7.36 -20.73
CA ALA A 29 -17.15 7.61 -22.14
C ALA A 29 -16.23 6.50 -22.70
N ARG A 30 -15.15 6.15 -21.99
CA ARG A 30 -14.28 5.02 -22.36
C ARG A 30 -15.01 3.69 -22.41
N PHE A 31 -15.93 3.43 -21.47
CA PHE A 31 -16.77 2.23 -21.54
C PHE A 31 -17.56 2.19 -22.86
N SER A 32 -18.16 3.32 -23.24
CA SER A 32 -18.95 3.44 -24.47
C SER A 32 -18.08 3.33 -25.75
N GLU A 33 -16.80 3.69 -25.69
CA GLU A 33 -15.83 3.49 -26.78
C GLU A 33 -15.44 2.01 -26.93
N LEU A 34 -15.37 1.28 -25.81
CA LEU A 34 -15.02 -0.15 -25.77
C LEU A 34 -16.21 -1.05 -26.14
N ASP A 35 -17.43 -0.66 -25.76
CA ASP A 35 -18.72 -1.27 -26.14
C ASP A 35 -19.08 -0.88 -27.58
N ALA A 36 -18.34 -1.44 -28.53
CA ALA A 36 -18.38 -1.01 -29.94
C ALA A 36 -19.72 -1.35 -30.62
N ASP A 37 -20.44 -2.36 -30.14
CA ASP A 37 -21.74 -2.76 -30.65
C ASP A 37 -22.93 -2.11 -29.92
N GLY A 38 -22.67 -1.41 -28.81
CA GLY A 38 -23.68 -0.72 -28.01
C GLY A 38 -24.61 -1.69 -27.26
N SER A 39 -24.14 -2.91 -26.98
CA SER A 39 -24.89 -3.93 -26.24
C SER A 39 -25.07 -3.58 -24.75
N GLY A 40 -24.32 -2.60 -24.24
CA GLY A 40 -24.29 -2.24 -22.83
C GLY A 40 -23.32 -3.10 -22.02
N GLY A 41 -22.47 -3.89 -22.69
CA GLY A 41 -21.51 -4.80 -22.08
C GLY A 41 -20.28 -4.97 -22.97
N ILE A 42 -19.12 -5.14 -22.37
CA ILE A 42 -17.87 -5.38 -23.11
C ILE A 42 -17.55 -6.87 -23.04
N THR A 43 -17.46 -7.52 -24.19
CA THR A 43 -17.02 -8.91 -24.31
C THR A 43 -15.48 -9.02 -24.28
N GLY A 44 -14.97 -10.22 -24.00
CA GLY A 44 -13.52 -10.47 -24.02
C GLY A 44 -12.88 -10.15 -25.38
N ASP A 45 -13.60 -10.43 -26.46
CA ASP A 45 -13.14 -10.20 -27.83
C ASP A 45 -13.07 -8.71 -28.18
N GLU A 46 -14.06 -7.92 -27.74
CA GLU A 46 -14.06 -6.46 -27.93
C GLU A 46 -12.91 -5.79 -27.18
N LEU A 47 -12.71 -6.18 -25.92
CA LEU A 47 -11.60 -5.67 -25.12
C LEU A 47 -10.25 -6.04 -25.76
N ALA A 48 -10.12 -7.28 -26.26
CA ALA A 48 -8.90 -7.74 -26.89
C ALA A 48 -8.62 -7.04 -28.21
N LYS A 49 -9.65 -6.81 -29.03
CA LYS A 49 -9.56 -6.03 -30.26
C LYS A 49 -9.02 -4.63 -29.98
N HIS A 50 -9.54 -3.96 -28.95
CA HIS A 50 -9.05 -2.64 -28.55
C HIS A 50 -7.59 -2.65 -28.09
N TRP A 51 -7.18 -3.62 -27.27
CA TRP A 51 -5.79 -3.75 -26.83
C TRP A 51 -4.84 -4.07 -27.99
N LEU A 52 -5.26 -4.90 -28.94
CA LEU A 52 -4.49 -5.20 -30.15
C LEU A 52 -4.33 -3.96 -31.03
N MET A 53 -5.39 -3.17 -31.21
CA MET A 53 -5.34 -1.90 -31.95
C MET A 53 -4.36 -0.92 -31.29
N ALA A 54 -4.47 -0.73 -29.96
CA ALA A 54 -3.56 0.15 -29.22
C ALA A 54 -2.10 -0.32 -29.29
N ALA A 55 -1.86 -1.63 -29.16
CA ALA A 55 -0.51 -2.20 -29.28
C ALA A 55 0.07 -2.04 -30.69
N GLN A 56 -0.75 -2.21 -31.73
CA GLN A 56 -0.34 -1.99 -33.12
C GLN A 56 -0.02 -0.51 -33.41
N GLU A 57 -0.82 0.41 -32.87
CA GLU A 57 -0.58 1.85 -32.97
C GLU A 57 0.75 2.24 -32.33
N VAL A 58 1.02 1.75 -31.11
CA VAL A 58 2.27 2.00 -30.39
C VAL A 58 3.47 1.37 -31.11
N ALA A 59 3.33 0.14 -31.61
CA ALA A 59 4.40 -0.55 -32.31
C ALA A 59 4.69 0.06 -33.70
N LYS A 60 3.75 0.82 -34.27
CA LYS A 60 3.81 1.37 -35.64
C LYS A 60 4.10 0.31 -36.71
N ARG A 61 3.73 -0.95 -36.44
CA ARG A 61 3.88 -2.11 -37.33
C ARG A 61 2.82 -3.15 -37.01
N PRO A 62 2.47 -4.05 -37.95
CA PRO A 62 1.62 -5.19 -37.63
C PRO A 62 2.28 -6.07 -36.55
N LEU A 63 1.45 -6.58 -35.65
CA LEU A 63 1.86 -7.49 -34.59
C LEU A 63 1.97 -8.91 -35.15
N SER A 64 3.01 -9.64 -34.74
CA SER A 64 3.18 -11.06 -35.05
C SER A 64 2.13 -11.92 -34.33
N ALA A 65 1.86 -13.13 -34.83
CA ALA A 65 0.89 -14.04 -34.22
C ALA A 65 1.22 -14.39 -32.76
N SER A 66 2.51 -14.49 -32.41
CA SER A 66 2.95 -14.69 -31.03
C SER A 66 2.66 -13.48 -30.14
N GLU A 67 2.89 -12.26 -30.63
CA GLU A 67 2.57 -11.04 -29.89
C GLU A 67 1.06 -10.90 -29.67
N GLN A 68 0.26 -11.18 -30.70
CA GLN A 68 -1.20 -11.17 -30.59
C GLN A 68 -1.68 -12.18 -29.55
N SER A 69 -1.10 -13.39 -29.54
CA SER A 69 -1.43 -14.44 -28.56
C SER A 69 -1.07 -14.03 -27.12
N LEU A 70 0.06 -13.35 -26.92
CA LEU A 70 0.46 -12.84 -25.61
C LEU A 70 -0.47 -11.72 -25.12
N ILE A 71 -0.84 -10.80 -26.02
CA ILE A 71 -1.81 -9.74 -25.70
C ILE A 71 -3.15 -10.37 -25.34
N TRP A 72 -3.62 -11.35 -26.11
CA TRP A 72 -4.85 -12.09 -25.81
C TRP A 72 -4.82 -12.73 -24.41
N ALA A 73 -3.74 -13.42 -24.07
CA ALA A 73 -3.58 -14.02 -22.74
C ALA A 73 -3.50 -12.96 -21.61
N GLY A 74 -2.99 -11.76 -21.91
CA GLY A 74 -3.02 -10.62 -20.99
C GLY A 74 -4.42 -10.05 -20.80
N VAL A 75 -5.16 -9.88 -21.90
CA VAL A 75 -6.54 -9.39 -21.91
C VAL A 75 -7.44 -10.36 -21.16
N GLN A 76 -7.35 -11.66 -21.45
CA GLN A 76 -8.16 -12.69 -20.81
C GLN A 76 -8.05 -12.67 -19.28
N ARG A 77 -6.82 -12.53 -18.74
CA ARG A 77 -6.61 -12.42 -17.29
C ARG A 77 -7.20 -11.15 -16.70
N SER A 78 -7.08 -10.03 -17.40
CA SER A 78 -7.70 -8.76 -17.00
C SER A 78 -9.22 -8.88 -17.05
N PHE A 79 -9.75 -9.50 -18.10
CA PHE A 79 -11.18 -9.74 -18.30
C PHE A 79 -11.77 -10.57 -17.18
N GLU A 80 -11.18 -11.72 -16.85
CA GLU A 80 -11.59 -12.58 -15.73
C GLU A 80 -11.56 -11.88 -14.37
N THR A 81 -10.75 -10.82 -14.24
CA THR A 81 -10.71 -10.00 -13.02
C THR A 81 -11.81 -8.95 -13.00
N MET A 82 -12.14 -8.36 -14.16
CA MET A 82 -13.15 -7.31 -14.31
C MET A 82 -14.57 -7.85 -14.43
N ASP A 83 -14.75 -9.04 -15.02
CA ASP A 83 -16.01 -9.78 -15.11
C ASP A 83 -16.31 -10.42 -13.74
N VAL A 84 -16.81 -9.60 -12.83
CA VAL A 84 -17.01 -10.00 -11.43
C VAL A 84 -18.14 -11.02 -11.31
N GLN A 85 -19.14 -10.97 -12.21
CA GLN A 85 -20.24 -11.93 -12.26
C GLN A 85 -19.88 -13.23 -13.00
N GLN A 86 -18.79 -13.27 -13.75
CA GLN A 86 -18.33 -14.41 -14.54
C GLN A 86 -19.34 -14.86 -15.59
N ASP A 87 -20.05 -13.91 -16.20
CA ASP A 87 -21.05 -14.17 -17.24
C ASP A 87 -20.52 -13.95 -18.67
N GLY A 88 -19.23 -13.60 -18.80
CA GLY A 88 -18.57 -13.37 -20.07
C GLY A 88 -18.79 -11.95 -20.62
N ILE A 89 -19.40 -11.05 -19.84
CA ILE A 89 -19.72 -9.68 -20.26
C ILE A 89 -19.36 -8.71 -19.13
N ILE A 90 -18.46 -7.76 -19.38
CA ILE A 90 -18.19 -6.68 -18.42
C ILE A 90 -19.26 -5.61 -18.57
N THR A 91 -20.17 -5.52 -17.61
CA THR A 91 -21.19 -4.48 -17.57
C THR A 91 -20.62 -3.11 -17.21
N GLN A 92 -21.34 -2.04 -17.52
CA GLN A 92 -20.97 -0.66 -17.13
C GLN A 92 -20.72 -0.53 -15.62
N GLN A 93 -21.48 -1.25 -14.79
CA GLN A 93 -21.34 -1.23 -13.34
C GLN A 93 -20.07 -1.93 -12.87
N GLU A 94 -19.69 -3.05 -13.49
CA GLU A 94 -18.43 -3.76 -13.20
C GLU A 94 -17.22 -2.95 -13.63
N TRP A 95 -17.27 -2.34 -14.80
CA TRP A 95 -16.25 -1.41 -15.27
C TRP A 95 -16.04 -0.26 -14.29
N LEU A 96 -17.14 0.40 -13.88
CA LEU A 96 -17.08 1.49 -12.92
C LEU A 96 -16.57 1.01 -11.55
N HIS A 97 -16.98 -0.17 -11.10
CA HIS A 97 -16.48 -0.76 -9.86
C HIS A 97 -14.96 -0.94 -9.89
N MET A 98 -14.42 -1.49 -10.97
CA MET A 98 -12.99 -1.71 -11.14
C MET A 98 -12.22 -0.39 -11.22
N ALA A 99 -12.72 0.59 -11.98
CA ALA A 99 -12.12 1.92 -12.05
C ALA A 99 -12.10 2.63 -10.67
N LEU A 100 -13.17 2.49 -9.89
CA LEU A 100 -13.24 3.04 -8.53
C LEU A 100 -12.29 2.31 -7.57
N LEU A 101 -12.09 1.00 -7.71
CA LEU A 101 -11.11 0.26 -6.93
C LEU A 101 -9.67 0.70 -7.23
N GLU A 102 -9.34 1.05 -8.48
CA GLU A 102 -8.02 1.59 -8.80
C GLU A 102 -7.80 2.99 -8.23
N LEU A 103 -8.82 3.85 -8.29
CA LEU A 103 -8.77 5.20 -7.70
C LEU A 103 -8.71 5.14 -6.17
N HIS A 104 -9.38 4.15 -5.57
CA HIS A 104 -9.52 3.98 -4.13
C HIS A 104 -9.33 2.52 -3.72
N PRO A 105 -8.08 2.02 -3.76
CA PRO A 105 -7.81 0.61 -3.49
C PRO A 105 -8.25 0.26 -2.07
N ALA A 106 -9.19 -0.68 -1.99
CA ALA A 106 -9.49 -1.31 -0.72
C ALA A 106 -8.21 -2.00 -0.23
N GLY A 107 -7.90 -1.89 1.07
CA GLY A 107 -6.81 -2.67 1.64
C GLY A 107 -7.00 -4.17 1.31
N PRO A 108 -5.92 -4.96 1.16
CA PRO A 108 -5.98 -6.30 0.55
C PRO A 108 -7.01 -7.23 1.20
N ARG A 109 -7.16 -7.15 2.52
CA ARG A 109 -8.18 -7.91 3.27
C ARG A 109 -9.63 -7.52 2.92
N ASN A 110 -9.88 -6.24 2.66
CA ASN A 110 -11.21 -5.75 2.29
C ASN A 110 -11.53 -6.09 0.84
N ALA A 111 -10.55 -6.03 -0.06
CA ALA A 111 -10.71 -6.49 -1.44
C ALA A 111 -11.13 -7.97 -1.47
N GLU A 112 -10.45 -8.85 -0.72
CA GLU A 112 -10.82 -10.28 -0.64
C GLU A 112 -12.24 -10.51 -0.11
N ILE A 113 -12.65 -9.76 0.93
CA ILE A 113 -14.02 -9.85 1.48
C ILE A 113 -15.05 -9.41 0.45
N LEU A 114 -14.79 -8.30 -0.26
CA LEU A 114 -15.70 -7.77 -1.28
C LEU A 114 -15.84 -8.77 -2.44
N HIS A 115 -14.74 -9.28 -2.97
CA HIS A 115 -14.76 -10.30 -4.04
C HIS A 115 -15.54 -11.54 -3.61
N ARG A 116 -15.33 -12.03 -2.38
CA ARG A 116 -16.06 -13.18 -1.85
C ARG A 116 -17.56 -12.91 -1.73
N GLN A 117 -17.95 -11.72 -1.27
CA GLN A 117 -19.35 -11.34 -1.12
C GLN A 117 -20.05 -11.15 -2.47
N ILE A 118 -19.36 -10.57 -3.45
CA ILE A 118 -19.91 -10.40 -4.80
C ILE A 118 -20.10 -11.76 -5.47
N ARG A 119 -19.12 -12.68 -5.38
CA ARG A 119 -19.28 -14.05 -5.90
C ARG A 119 -20.48 -14.78 -5.29
N GLN A 120 -20.76 -14.55 -4.01
CA GLN A 120 -21.91 -15.14 -3.33
C GLN A 120 -23.24 -14.44 -3.67
N SER A 121 -23.21 -13.26 -4.26
CA SER A 121 -24.38 -12.44 -4.57
C SER A 121 -24.10 -11.56 -5.80
N PRO A 122 -24.20 -12.10 -7.02
CA PRO A 122 -23.86 -11.40 -8.26
C PRO A 122 -24.57 -10.03 -8.41
N GLY A 123 -25.83 -9.95 -7.98
CA GLY A 123 -26.61 -8.71 -7.97
C GLY A 123 -26.18 -7.65 -6.93
N LEU A 124 -25.14 -7.91 -6.13
CA LEU A 124 -24.64 -6.99 -5.12
C LEU A 124 -23.94 -5.78 -5.75
N VAL A 125 -23.20 -5.96 -6.86
CA VAL A 125 -22.44 -4.88 -7.50
C VAL A 125 -23.36 -3.79 -8.03
N PRO A 126 -24.40 -4.08 -8.84
CA PRO A 126 -25.34 -3.05 -9.27
C PRO A 126 -25.98 -2.32 -8.08
N GLY A 127 -26.34 -3.06 -7.01
CA GLY A 127 -26.93 -2.47 -5.81
C GLY A 127 -25.96 -1.55 -5.05
N LEU A 128 -24.69 -1.92 -4.94
CA LEU A 128 -23.65 -1.11 -4.28
C LEU A 128 -23.31 0.14 -5.10
N VAL A 129 -23.12 0.00 -6.41
CA VAL A 129 -22.84 1.10 -7.32
C VAL A 129 -24.02 2.07 -7.34
N GLN A 130 -25.26 1.59 -7.46
CA GLN A 130 -26.47 2.41 -7.40
C GLN A 130 -26.59 3.14 -6.05
N SER A 131 -26.41 2.42 -4.94
CA SER A 131 -26.43 3.02 -3.59
C SER A 131 -25.32 4.06 -3.41
N TRP A 132 -24.18 3.88 -4.07
CA TRP A 132 -23.08 4.83 -4.03
C TRP A 132 -23.40 6.07 -4.87
N LEU A 133 -23.91 5.90 -6.09
CA LEU A 133 -24.33 6.99 -6.98
C LEU A 133 -25.45 7.84 -6.36
N GLU A 134 -26.40 7.21 -5.67
CA GLU A 134 -27.48 7.91 -4.95
C GLU A 134 -26.97 8.79 -3.81
N VAL A 135 -25.86 8.40 -3.19
CA VAL A 135 -25.28 9.15 -2.07
C VAL A 135 -24.23 10.14 -2.55
N ASP A 136 -23.58 9.88 -3.69
CA ASP A 136 -22.66 10.78 -4.37
C ASP A 136 -23.42 11.85 -5.16
N GLU A 137 -24.10 12.75 -4.43
CA GLU A 137 -24.90 13.86 -5.00
C GLU A 137 -24.16 14.70 -6.04
N ARG A 138 -22.83 14.70 -6.01
CA ARG A 138 -21.96 15.48 -6.88
C ARG A 138 -21.25 14.63 -7.93
N ALA A 139 -21.60 13.35 -8.07
CA ALA A 139 -20.96 12.34 -8.91
C ALA A 139 -19.44 12.53 -8.98
N CYS A 140 -18.85 12.71 -7.79
CA CYS A 140 -17.48 13.13 -7.62
C CYS A 140 -16.58 12.00 -7.14
N GLY A 141 -16.98 10.74 -7.18
CA GLY A 141 -16.10 9.66 -6.72
C GLY A 141 -16.02 9.56 -5.19
N LEU A 142 -16.62 10.50 -4.44
CA LEU A 142 -16.34 10.70 -3.03
C LEU A 142 -17.62 10.83 -2.22
N VAL A 143 -17.89 9.81 -1.41
CA VAL A 143 -19.00 9.82 -0.45
C VAL A 143 -18.47 10.22 0.93
N THR A 144 -18.85 11.41 1.40
CA THR A 144 -18.47 11.87 2.74
C THR A 144 -19.34 11.25 3.83
N ARG A 145 -18.85 11.25 5.07
CA ARG A 145 -19.60 10.79 6.24
C ARG A 145 -20.95 11.53 6.43
N LYS A 146 -20.98 12.80 6.04
CA LYS A 146 -22.19 13.63 6.09
C LYS A 146 -23.22 13.15 5.07
N MET A 147 -22.78 12.82 3.85
CA MET A 147 -23.62 12.32 2.75
C MET A 147 -24.27 10.97 3.11
N LEU A 148 -23.54 10.09 3.80
CA LEU A 148 -24.11 8.83 4.34
C LEU A 148 -25.10 9.04 5.51
N ASN A 149 -25.43 10.28 5.85
CA ASN A 149 -26.22 10.64 7.04
C ASN A 149 -25.68 9.99 8.33
N MET A 150 -24.38 9.67 8.36
CA MET A 150 -23.73 9.12 9.53
C MET A 150 -23.46 10.27 10.50
N ARG A 151 -24.41 10.53 11.40
CA ARG A 151 -24.18 11.48 12.50
C ARG A 151 -22.87 11.12 13.21
N PRO A 152 -21.99 12.10 13.49
CA PRO A 152 -20.85 11.84 14.37
C PRO A 152 -21.42 11.26 15.65
N CYS A 153 -20.91 10.10 16.06
CA CYS A 153 -21.39 9.42 17.25
C CYS A 153 -21.02 10.32 18.45
N SER A 154 -21.91 11.22 18.84
CA SER A 154 -21.78 11.98 20.07
C SER A 154 -21.82 10.96 21.21
N THR A 155 -20.77 10.97 22.03
CA THR A 155 -20.59 10.04 23.15
C THR A 155 -21.45 10.47 24.34
N SER A 156 -22.77 10.57 24.13
CA SER A 156 -23.72 10.92 25.18
C SER A 156 -24.80 9.83 25.27
N THR A 157 -24.77 9.16 26.42
CA THR A 157 -25.75 8.25 27.05
C THR A 157 -26.48 7.19 26.22
N GLN A 158 -26.39 5.98 26.74
CA GLN A 158 -26.97 4.74 26.23
C GLN A 158 -28.49 4.89 25.98
N LYS A 159 -28.93 4.99 24.72
CA LYS A 159 -30.16 4.35 24.16
C LYS A 159 -30.57 4.65 22.68
N PRO A 160 -29.73 5.15 21.74
CA PRO A 160 -30.14 5.18 20.31
C PRO A 160 -29.33 4.24 19.39
N ARG A 161 -28.54 3.29 19.91
CA ARG A 161 -27.73 2.37 19.09
C ARG A 161 -28.56 1.46 18.16
N ALA A 162 -29.80 1.14 18.54
CA ALA A 162 -30.66 0.26 17.75
C ALA A 162 -31.27 0.94 16.51
N LYS A 163 -31.46 2.27 16.50
CA LYS A 163 -32.08 2.99 15.36
C LYS A 163 -31.11 3.21 14.20
N CYS A 164 -29.84 3.51 14.50
CA CYS A 164 -28.79 3.69 13.48
C CYS A 164 -28.51 2.38 12.73
N TRP A 165 -28.38 1.28 13.48
CA TRP A 165 -28.20 -0.06 12.90
C TRP A 165 -29.40 -0.54 12.09
N ARG A 166 -30.64 -0.24 12.51
CA ARG A 166 -31.84 -0.56 11.73
C ARG A 166 -31.87 0.13 10.36
N ARG A 167 -31.21 1.29 10.20
CA ARG A 167 -31.23 2.07 8.94
C ARG A 167 -30.18 1.59 7.93
N CYS A 168 -28.94 1.30 8.36
CA CYS A 168 -27.97 0.59 7.52
C CYS A 168 -28.45 -0.82 7.18
N ARG A 169 -29.03 -1.54 8.15
CA ARG A 169 -29.65 -2.84 7.89
C ARG A 169 -30.84 -2.72 6.94
N ALA A 170 -31.65 -1.67 7.02
CA ALA A 170 -32.77 -1.42 6.10
C ALA A 170 -32.30 -1.04 4.69
N LEU A 171 -31.16 -0.36 4.51
CA LEU A 171 -30.59 -0.09 3.19
C LEU A 171 -30.09 -1.39 2.52
N VAL A 172 -29.34 -2.21 3.27
CA VAL A 172 -28.89 -3.53 2.80
C VAL A 172 -30.08 -4.48 2.58
N GLN A 173 -31.06 -4.49 3.49
CA GLN A 173 -32.27 -5.32 3.36
C GLN A 173 -33.21 -4.83 2.26
N ARG A 174 -33.28 -3.54 1.94
CA ARG A 174 -34.05 -3.03 0.78
C ARG A 174 -33.42 -3.45 -0.54
N ALA A 175 -32.10 -3.43 -0.65
CA ALA A 175 -31.38 -4.00 -1.78
C ALA A 175 -31.65 -5.51 -1.92
N SER A 176 -31.80 -6.24 -0.81
CA SER A 176 -32.18 -7.66 -0.81
C SER A 176 -33.68 -7.95 -0.99
N HIS A 177 -34.59 -7.02 -0.66
CA HIS A 177 -36.05 -7.23 -0.74
C HIS A 177 -36.70 -6.85 -2.07
N MET A 178 -35.97 -6.20 -2.99
CA MET A 178 -36.48 -5.93 -4.34
C MET A 178 -36.64 -7.18 -5.23
N ARG A 179 -36.42 -8.39 -4.71
CA ARG A 179 -36.63 -9.65 -5.47
C ARG A 179 -37.42 -10.76 -4.75
N SER A 180 -38.09 -10.49 -3.63
CA SER A 180 -38.80 -11.55 -2.90
C SER A 180 -40.31 -11.31 -2.81
N THR A 181 -40.99 -11.36 -3.95
CA THR A 181 -42.40 -11.79 -4.04
C THR A 181 -42.46 -13.16 -4.73
N SER A 182 -41.92 -14.18 -4.08
CA SER A 182 -42.50 -15.53 -4.01
C SER A 182 -41.60 -16.47 -3.19
N LEU A 183 -42.28 -17.33 -2.42
CA LEU A 183 -41.81 -18.56 -1.76
C LEU A 183 -41.11 -18.48 -0.38
N SER A 184 -41.97 -18.73 0.61
CA SER A 184 -41.86 -19.56 1.82
C SER A 184 -40.65 -19.46 2.77
N ARG A 185 -41.02 -19.09 4.00
CA ARG A 185 -40.48 -19.47 5.32
C ARG A 185 -39.67 -20.77 5.36
N SER A 186 -38.38 -20.64 5.71
CA SER A 186 -37.72 -21.43 6.76
C SER A 186 -36.25 -21.02 6.89
N SER A 187 -35.83 -20.59 8.08
CA SER A 187 -34.52 -20.89 8.71
C SER A 187 -34.11 -19.77 9.68
N SER A 188 -34.40 -19.99 10.96
CA SER A 188 -34.14 -19.07 12.08
C SER A 188 -32.89 -19.43 12.91
N ALA A 189 -31.92 -20.16 12.35
CA ALA A 189 -30.81 -20.71 13.13
C ALA A 189 -29.42 -20.07 12.89
N LEU A 190 -29.21 -19.25 11.84
CA LEU A 190 -27.88 -18.73 11.49
C LEU A 190 -27.58 -17.29 11.95
N ALA A 191 -28.47 -16.64 12.70
CA ALA A 191 -28.40 -15.20 12.96
C ALA A 191 -27.46 -14.76 14.11
N ARG A 192 -26.56 -15.61 14.63
CA ARG A 192 -25.77 -15.25 15.83
C ARG A 192 -24.30 -14.90 15.63
N TRP A 193 -23.66 -15.16 14.49
CA TRP A 193 -22.19 -15.05 14.36
C TRP A 193 -21.69 -14.08 13.27
N SER A 194 -22.24 -12.87 13.18
CA SER A 194 -21.66 -11.80 12.33
C SER A 194 -21.65 -10.44 13.03
N CYS A 195 -20.64 -10.20 13.88
CA CYS A 195 -20.41 -8.90 14.51
C CYS A 195 -19.19 -8.20 13.88
N GLY A 196 -19.45 -7.21 13.01
CA GLY A 196 -18.47 -6.32 12.39
C GLY A 196 -17.79 -5.32 13.35
N SER A 197 -17.20 -5.82 14.45
CA SER A 197 -16.57 -4.99 15.48
C SER A 197 -15.16 -4.49 15.12
N THR A 198 -14.51 -5.11 14.13
CA THR A 198 -13.13 -4.84 13.72
C THR A 198 -13.01 -3.78 12.63
N LEU A 199 -13.97 -3.75 11.68
CA LEU A 199 -13.96 -2.83 10.53
C LEU A 199 -14.03 -1.34 10.96
N VAL A 200 -14.88 -1.02 11.94
CA VAL A 200 -15.09 0.35 12.42
C VAL A 200 -13.95 0.83 13.33
N LYS A 201 -13.23 -0.09 13.99
CA LYS A 201 -12.07 0.24 14.82
C LYS A 201 -10.82 0.50 13.96
N ALA A 202 -10.67 -0.23 12.85
CA ALA A 202 -9.54 -0.08 11.91
C ALA A 202 -9.64 1.19 11.05
N LEU A 203 -10.85 1.61 10.66
CA LEU A 203 -11.05 2.77 9.77
C LEU A 203 -10.94 4.13 10.48
N ARG A 204 -11.00 4.17 11.81
CA ARG A 204 -11.08 5.44 12.57
C ARG A 204 -9.82 6.32 12.47
N PRO A 205 -8.59 5.80 12.57
CA PRO A 205 -7.37 6.62 12.44
C PRO A 205 -7.13 7.06 11.00
N VAL A 206 -7.44 6.19 10.03
CA VAL A 206 -7.30 6.44 8.60
C VAL A 206 -8.23 7.55 8.13
N LEU A 207 -9.50 7.51 8.56
CA LEU A 207 -10.49 8.52 8.19
C LEU A 207 -10.26 9.88 8.88
N ASN A 208 -9.74 9.91 10.10
CA ASN A 208 -9.38 11.19 10.75
C ASN A 208 -8.17 11.86 10.08
N ARG A 209 -7.23 11.06 9.54
CA ARG A 209 -6.03 11.53 8.83
C ARG A 209 -6.35 12.04 7.41
N ILE A 210 -7.30 11.43 6.72
CA ILE A 210 -7.77 11.86 5.37
C ILE A 210 -8.54 13.19 5.42
N LEU A 211 -9.22 13.48 6.53
CA LEU A 211 -10.08 14.66 6.66
C LEU A 211 -9.37 15.91 7.18
N GLY A 212 -8.04 15.90 7.34
CA GLY A 212 -7.25 17.08 7.72
C GLY A 212 -7.62 17.69 9.08
N LYS A 213 -8.38 16.99 9.92
CA LYS A 213 -8.76 17.51 11.24
C LYS A 213 -7.63 17.20 12.21
N GLN A 214 -6.94 18.24 12.68
CA GLN A 214 -6.12 18.10 13.88
C GLN A 214 -7.00 17.53 15.00
N ALA A 215 -6.49 16.52 15.71
CA ALA A 215 -7.17 16.01 16.88
C ALA A 215 -7.34 17.20 17.84
N THR A 216 -8.58 17.46 18.29
CA THR A 216 -8.76 18.46 19.34
C THR A 216 -7.95 18.00 20.55
N ARG A 217 -7.35 18.93 21.31
CA ARG A 217 -6.60 18.61 22.53
C ARG A 217 -7.41 17.69 23.47
N GLU A 218 -8.71 17.93 23.58
CA GLU A 218 -9.64 17.06 24.33
C GLU A 218 -9.75 15.64 23.75
N GLY A 219 -9.63 15.49 22.44
CA GLY A 219 -9.59 14.20 21.74
C GLY A 219 -8.28 13.45 21.97
N GLU A 220 -7.14 14.16 22.00
CA GLU A 220 -5.83 13.59 22.35
C GLU A 220 -5.78 13.16 23.82
N GLU A 221 -6.24 14.02 24.73
CA GLU A 221 -6.37 13.71 26.16
C GLU A 221 -7.31 12.51 26.40
N ARG A 222 -8.38 12.36 25.61
CA ARG A 222 -9.25 11.18 25.65
C ARG A 222 -8.61 9.92 25.10
N ILE A 223 -7.78 10.02 24.06
CA ILE A 223 -7.04 8.87 23.53
C ILE A 223 -6.04 8.41 24.58
N LEU A 224 -5.28 9.34 25.18
CA LEU A 224 -4.37 9.04 26.29
C LEU A 224 -5.12 8.43 27.48
N ALA A 225 -6.28 8.96 27.86
CA ALA A 225 -7.11 8.38 28.93
C ALA A 225 -7.66 6.97 28.59
N LEU A 226 -7.98 6.70 27.32
CA LEU A 226 -8.42 5.38 26.86
C LEU A 226 -7.25 4.37 26.81
N GLU A 227 -6.06 4.82 26.43
CA GLU A 227 -4.84 4.04 26.48
C GLU A 227 -4.42 3.74 27.92
N GLU A 228 -4.46 4.73 28.80
CA GLU A 228 -4.23 4.61 30.25
C GLU A 228 -5.25 3.64 30.86
N GLY A 229 -6.54 3.78 30.54
CA GLY A 229 -7.58 2.86 30.99
C GLY A 229 -7.46 1.45 30.38
N SER A 230 -6.81 1.30 29.23
CA SER A 230 -6.49 0.00 28.65
C SER A 230 -5.25 -0.63 29.31
N ARG A 231 -4.24 0.18 29.64
CA ARG A 231 -3.07 -0.22 30.42
C ARG A 231 -3.49 -0.68 31.82
N LEU A 232 -4.33 0.09 32.50
CA LEU A 232 -4.88 -0.26 33.82
C LEU A 232 -5.70 -1.55 33.76
N ARG A 233 -6.54 -1.76 32.74
CA ARG A 233 -7.27 -3.03 32.58
C ARG A 233 -6.37 -4.22 32.30
N ARG A 234 -5.27 -4.04 31.56
CA ARG A 234 -4.26 -5.09 31.36
C ARG A 234 -3.51 -5.39 32.65
N LYS A 235 -3.18 -4.35 33.43
CA LYS A 235 -2.55 -4.48 34.75
C LYS A 235 -3.48 -5.20 35.74
N GLN A 236 -4.74 -4.77 35.82
CA GLN A 236 -5.75 -5.40 36.65
C GLN A 236 -5.98 -6.85 36.26
N ARG A 237 -6.04 -7.19 34.96
CA ARG A 237 -6.08 -8.59 34.53
C ARG A 237 -4.87 -9.39 34.99
N ARG A 238 -3.65 -8.83 34.92
CA ARG A 238 -2.44 -9.48 35.45
C ARG A 238 -2.53 -9.67 36.96
N ASP A 239 -3.02 -8.67 37.70
CA ASP A 239 -3.15 -8.72 39.15
C ASP A 239 -4.24 -9.72 39.58
N ASP A 240 -5.37 -9.79 38.85
CA ASP A 240 -6.46 -10.74 39.08
C ASP A 240 -5.99 -12.17 38.76
N THR A 241 -5.25 -12.37 37.65
CA THR A 241 -4.62 -13.66 37.36
C THR A 241 -3.60 -14.04 38.44
N SER A 242 -2.78 -13.10 38.91
CA SER A 242 -1.82 -13.34 39.99
C SER A 242 -2.49 -13.70 41.33
N LYS A 243 -3.64 -13.09 41.65
CA LYS A 243 -4.46 -13.46 42.80
C LYS A 243 -5.10 -14.84 42.64
N GLN A 244 -5.59 -15.16 41.45
CA GLN A 244 -6.15 -16.48 41.15
C GLN A 244 -5.12 -17.61 41.31
N TYR A 245 -3.83 -17.34 41.04
CA TYR A 245 -2.75 -18.29 41.30
C TYR A 245 -2.33 -18.35 42.79
N LYS A 246 -2.56 -17.30 43.58
CA LYS A 246 -2.31 -17.34 45.03
C LYS A 246 -3.38 -18.10 45.82
N ASP A 247 -4.62 -18.12 45.33
CA ASP A 247 -5.72 -18.89 45.95
C ASP A 247 -5.65 -20.40 45.66
N LEU A 248 -4.73 -20.83 44.78
CA LEU A 248 -4.42 -22.24 44.54
C LEU A 248 -3.18 -22.71 45.32
N SER A 249 -2.84 -22.05 46.44
CA SER A 249 -1.85 -22.58 47.37
C SER A 249 -2.34 -23.93 47.91
N PHE A 250 -1.79 -25.00 47.37
CA PHE A 250 -1.86 -26.33 47.96
C PHE A 250 -1.37 -26.22 49.40
N GLY A 251 -2.22 -26.66 50.33
CA GLY A 251 -1.88 -26.71 51.74
C GLY A 251 -0.60 -27.51 51.96
N ASP A 252 0.23 -26.97 52.84
CA ASP A 252 1.49 -27.55 53.32
C ASP A 252 1.33 -29.04 53.63
N SER A 253 2.07 -29.86 52.89
CA SER A 253 2.55 -31.15 53.38
C SER A 253 4.06 -31.04 53.45
N ASP A 254 4.55 -30.84 54.67
CA ASP A 254 5.96 -30.91 55.03
C ASP A 254 6.55 -32.26 54.60
N GLU A 255 7.51 -32.26 53.69
CA GLU A 255 8.60 -33.24 53.72
C GLU A 255 9.80 -32.76 52.88
N GLU A 256 10.96 -32.98 53.48
CA GLU A 256 12.29 -32.51 53.12
C GLU A 256 12.78 -32.99 51.74
N ALA A 257 13.44 -32.11 50.97
CA ALA A 257 14.77 -32.39 50.40
C ALA A 257 15.24 -31.27 49.45
N GLU A 258 16.55 -31.11 49.46
CA GLU A 258 17.37 -30.04 48.90
C GLU A 258 17.46 -29.97 47.37
N THR A 259 17.80 -28.75 46.92
CA THR A 259 18.53 -28.40 45.68
C THR A 259 17.85 -28.57 44.32
N ALA A 260 17.41 -27.46 43.73
CA ALA A 260 18.03 -26.88 42.53
C ALA A 260 17.23 -25.65 42.06
N ARG A 261 17.95 -24.56 41.77
CA ARG A 261 17.45 -23.44 40.98
C ARG A 261 17.11 -23.96 39.58
N ASP A 262 15.89 -23.76 39.11
CA ASP A 262 15.72 -23.21 37.76
C ASP A 262 14.31 -22.68 37.46
N SER A 263 14.33 -21.88 36.40
CA SER A 263 13.40 -20.84 36.00
C SER A 263 12.24 -21.38 35.16
N SER A 264 10.98 -21.05 35.44
CA SER A 264 9.91 -21.16 34.43
C SER A 264 8.75 -20.18 34.66
N GLY A 265 8.88 -19.00 34.06
CA GLY A 265 7.74 -18.14 33.75
C GLY A 265 7.18 -18.55 32.39
N PHE A 266 6.13 -19.38 32.36
CA PHE A 266 5.38 -19.69 31.15
C PHE A 266 4.54 -18.47 30.73
N GLY A 267 5.11 -17.62 29.88
CA GLY A 267 4.39 -16.63 29.10
C GLY A 267 3.88 -17.27 27.81
N SER A 268 2.58 -17.60 27.76
CA SER A 268 1.92 -18.09 26.56
C SER A 268 1.78 -16.98 25.50
N GLN A 269 2.68 -16.95 24.52
CA GLN A 269 2.43 -16.31 23.22
C GLN A 269 3.17 -17.06 22.10
N GLU A 270 2.39 -17.32 21.05
CA GLU A 270 2.55 -18.28 19.94
C GLU A 270 3.88 -18.17 19.15
N PRO A 271 4.65 -19.26 19.03
CA PRO A 271 5.49 -19.52 17.87
C PRO A 271 4.75 -20.52 16.97
N CYS A 272 3.95 -20.02 16.03
CA CYS A 272 3.47 -20.85 14.92
C CYS A 272 4.55 -20.88 13.83
N ASP A 273 5.65 -21.59 14.09
CA ASP A 273 6.68 -21.80 13.09
C ASP A 273 6.28 -22.96 12.15
N LEU A 274 6.33 -22.68 10.85
CA LEU A 274 6.17 -23.72 9.82
C LEU A 274 7.50 -24.45 9.64
N VAL A 275 7.43 -25.78 9.59
CA VAL A 275 8.57 -26.69 9.45
C VAL A 275 8.34 -27.67 8.33
N LEU A 276 9.43 -28.19 7.76
CA LEU A 276 9.44 -29.35 6.89
C LEU A 276 9.65 -30.60 7.74
N PHE A 277 8.76 -31.57 7.58
CA PHE A 277 8.73 -32.82 8.33
C PHE A 277 8.67 -34.02 7.38
N HIS A 278 9.55 -35.01 7.58
CA HIS A 278 9.54 -36.25 6.82
C HIS A 278 8.56 -37.25 7.47
N ALA A 279 7.27 -37.15 7.12
CA ALA A 279 6.24 -38.02 7.66
C ALA A 279 6.44 -39.50 7.25
N PRO A 280 6.27 -40.48 8.16
CA PRO A 280 6.42 -41.90 7.83
C PRO A 280 5.50 -42.32 6.68
N GLY A 281 6.07 -42.98 5.67
CA GLY A 281 5.33 -43.44 4.49
C GLY A 281 5.11 -42.37 3.41
N VAL A 282 5.57 -41.13 3.60
CA VAL A 282 5.55 -40.08 2.57
C VAL A 282 6.94 -39.93 1.97
N SER A 283 7.02 -39.95 0.63
CA SER A 283 8.30 -39.90 -0.09
C SER A 283 8.97 -38.51 -0.11
N ALA A 284 8.24 -37.46 0.29
CA ALA A 284 8.72 -36.08 0.32
C ALA A 284 8.36 -35.43 1.66
N PRO A 285 9.14 -34.43 2.13
CA PRO A 285 8.80 -33.71 3.34
C PRO A 285 7.50 -32.92 3.16
N VAL A 286 6.67 -32.93 4.20
CA VAL A 286 5.43 -32.15 4.28
C VAL A 286 5.68 -30.84 5.01
N VAL A 287 4.94 -29.80 4.64
CA VAL A 287 4.92 -28.55 5.40
C VAL A 287 3.96 -28.74 6.58
N ALA A 288 4.50 -28.74 7.79
CA ALA A 288 3.76 -28.90 9.03
C ALA A 288 3.85 -27.63 9.88
N GLN A 289 2.83 -27.40 10.70
CA GLN A 289 2.82 -26.37 11.73
C GLN A 289 3.20 -26.99 13.06
N ALA A 290 4.19 -26.43 13.75
CA ALA A 290 4.47 -26.77 15.14
C ALA A 290 3.41 -26.14 16.05
N VAL A 291 2.70 -26.97 16.82
CA VAL A 291 1.55 -26.57 17.63
C VAL A 291 1.91 -26.50 19.12
N ALA A 292 2.77 -27.39 19.59
CA ALA A 292 3.25 -27.43 20.97
C ALA A 292 4.70 -27.91 21.01
N GLU A 293 5.49 -27.37 21.93
CA GLU A 293 6.83 -27.84 22.25
C GLU A 293 6.79 -28.49 23.64
N HIS A 294 7.30 -29.71 23.72
CA HIS A 294 7.37 -30.53 24.93
C HIS A 294 8.67 -30.25 25.70
N PRO A 295 8.73 -30.54 27.01
CA PRO A 295 9.92 -30.31 27.83
C PRO A 295 11.18 -31.06 27.37
N ASP A 296 11.01 -32.15 26.62
CA ASP A 296 12.09 -32.94 26.04
C ASP A 296 12.59 -32.40 24.68
N GLY A 297 12.06 -31.26 24.22
CA GLY A 297 12.36 -30.66 22.93
C GLY A 297 11.67 -31.35 21.74
N ALA A 298 10.71 -32.24 21.98
CA ALA A 298 9.82 -32.73 20.95
C ALA A 298 8.76 -31.68 20.62
N MET A 299 8.26 -31.69 19.38
CA MET A 299 7.20 -30.80 18.92
C MET A 299 6.03 -31.60 18.37
N ASP A 300 4.81 -31.18 18.72
CA ASP A 300 3.59 -31.68 18.10
C ASP A 300 3.35 -30.94 16.79
N LEU A 301 3.22 -31.71 15.71
CA LEU A 301 3.14 -31.24 14.35
C LEU A 301 1.76 -31.53 13.77
N VAL A 302 1.26 -30.61 12.97
CA VAL A 302 0.01 -30.75 12.22
C VAL A 302 0.23 -30.37 10.76
N TRP A 303 -0.23 -31.22 9.84
CA TRP A 303 -0.25 -30.93 8.40
C TRP A 303 -1.51 -31.50 7.75
N PHE A 304 -1.70 -31.23 6.47
CA PHE A 304 -2.76 -31.84 5.66
C PHE A 304 -2.13 -32.77 4.62
N ASP A 305 -2.69 -33.96 4.46
CA ASP A 305 -2.30 -34.87 3.38
C ASP A 305 -2.93 -34.46 2.04
N HIS A 306 -2.65 -35.25 0.99
CA HIS A 306 -3.16 -35.01 -0.36
C HIS A 306 -4.69 -35.17 -0.48
N GLU A 307 -5.34 -35.84 0.47
CA GLU A 307 -6.81 -35.94 0.55
C GLU A 307 -7.41 -34.79 1.36
N GLY A 308 -6.60 -33.84 1.83
CA GLY A 308 -7.02 -32.74 2.70
C GLY A 308 -7.39 -33.19 4.11
N LYS A 309 -7.01 -34.40 4.53
CA LYS A 309 -7.22 -34.87 5.90
C LYS A 309 -6.10 -34.35 6.78
N LYS A 310 -6.50 -33.87 7.97
CA LYS A 310 -5.58 -33.36 8.98
C LYS A 310 -4.82 -34.53 9.60
N GLN A 311 -3.50 -34.48 9.52
CA GLN A 311 -2.58 -35.45 10.12
C GLN A 311 -1.87 -34.85 11.32
N HIS A 312 -1.36 -35.71 12.21
CA HIS A 312 -0.63 -35.32 13.41
C HIS A 312 0.56 -36.24 13.66
N ALA A 313 1.66 -35.70 14.20
CA ALA A 313 2.81 -36.47 14.66
C ALA A 313 3.58 -35.68 15.73
N THR A 314 4.35 -36.38 16.55
CA THR A 314 5.30 -35.78 17.49
C THR A 314 6.71 -36.11 17.02
N ALA A 315 7.58 -35.10 16.92
CA ALA A 315 8.94 -35.27 16.44
C ALA A 315 9.93 -34.40 17.21
N SER A 316 11.14 -34.92 17.45
CA SER A 316 12.24 -34.13 18.03
C SER A 316 12.58 -32.94 17.13
N ALA A 317 12.81 -31.75 17.71
CA ALA A 317 13.17 -30.54 16.99
C ALA A 317 14.36 -30.72 16.02
N ASN A 318 15.30 -31.62 16.34
CA ASN A 318 16.46 -31.91 15.50
C ASN A 318 16.12 -32.63 14.18
N LYS A 319 14.90 -33.16 14.04
CA LYS A 319 14.39 -33.80 12.81
C LYS A 319 13.55 -32.84 11.96
N LEU A 320 13.42 -31.58 12.37
CA LEU A 320 12.62 -30.57 11.70
C LEU A 320 13.52 -29.59 10.96
N GLU A 321 13.20 -29.36 9.70
CA GLU A 321 13.88 -28.35 8.90
C GLU A 321 13.01 -27.09 8.87
N PRO A 322 13.55 -25.88 9.08
CA PRO A 322 12.76 -24.65 8.97
C PRO A 322 12.16 -24.52 7.57
N TYR A 323 10.84 -24.33 7.46
CA TYR A 323 10.22 -24.14 6.16
C TYR A 323 10.64 -22.78 5.57
N ARG A 324 11.43 -22.83 4.50
CA ARG A 324 11.75 -21.66 3.66
C ARG A 324 11.00 -21.85 2.35
N PRO A 325 9.95 -21.06 2.06
CA PRO A 325 9.26 -21.18 0.79
C PRO A 325 10.26 -20.90 -0.33
N VAL A 326 10.64 -21.96 -1.05
CA VAL A 326 11.48 -21.85 -2.24
C VAL A 326 10.56 -21.34 -3.34
N LEU A 327 10.67 -20.05 -3.67
CA LEU A 327 10.08 -19.50 -4.89
C LEU A 327 10.87 -20.05 -6.09
N ARG A 328 10.65 -21.31 -6.45
CA ARG A 328 11.20 -21.92 -7.66
C ARG A 328 10.34 -21.49 -8.84
N ILE A 329 10.77 -20.45 -9.55
CA ILE A 329 10.35 -20.21 -10.93
C ILE A 329 11.09 -21.25 -11.78
N LEU A 330 10.32 -22.06 -12.52
CA LEU A 330 10.84 -23.08 -13.43
C LEU A 330 11.60 -22.40 -14.58
N ALA A 331 12.92 -22.28 -14.45
CA ALA A 331 13.81 -22.14 -15.58
C ALA A 331 14.23 -23.55 -16.02
N SER A 332 13.85 -23.93 -17.24
CA SER A 332 14.22 -25.18 -17.88
C SER A 332 15.74 -25.27 -18.07
N PRO A 333 16.40 -26.40 -17.77
CA PRO A 333 17.84 -26.55 -17.98
C PRO A 333 18.09 -27.19 -19.34
N GLU A 334 18.29 -26.41 -20.38
CA GLU A 334 18.97 -26.88 -21.60
C GLU A 334 19.39 -25.69 -22.47
N LEU A 335 20.66 -25.28 -22.36
CA LEU A 335 21.59 -25.03 -23.48
C LEU A 335 22.90 -24.43 -22.97
N GLU A 336 23.90 -25.29 -22.88
CA GLU A 336 25.31 -24.89 -22.87
C GLU A 336 25.71 -24.32 -24.24
N ASN A 337 26.66 -23.38 -24.20
CA ASN A 337 27.36 -22.73 -25.33
C ASN A 337 26.54 -21.75 -26.18
N PHE A 338 26.71 -20.44 -25.92
CA PHE A 338 27.36 -19.54 -26.89
C PHE A 338 27.84 -18.24 -26.23
N GLN A 339 28.98 -17.79 -26.72
CA GLN A 339 29.79 -16.68 -26.21
C GLN A 339 29.34 -15.35 -26.85
N ARG A 340 29.18 -14.33 -26.00
CA ARG A 340 29.28 -12.87 -26.28
C ARG A 340 28.23 -12.16 -27.15
N SER A 341 27.72 -11.09 -26.50
CA SER A 341 27.32 -9.79 -27.04
C SER A 341 25.94 -9.69 -27.71
N SER A 342 24.99 -9.09 -27.02
CA SER A 342 24.27 -7.88 -27.47
C SER A 342 23.05 -7.63 -26.59
N SER A 343 22.74 -6.36 -26.43
CA SER A 343 21.66 -5.73 -25.67
C SER A 343 20.26 -6.29 -25.96
N THR A 344 19.38 -6.07 -24.98
CA THR A 344 17.90 -6.17 -24.97
C THR A 344 17.36 -7.42 -24.27
N GLU A 345 17.29 -7.36 -22.93
CA GLU A 345 16.33 -8.15 -22.15
C GLU A 345 16.14 -7.48 -20.78
N THR A 346 15.16 -6.58 -20.71
CA THR A 346 14.63 -6.07 -19.45
C THR A 346 13.12 -6.09 -19.58
N CYS A 347 12.48 -7.03 -18.87
CA CYS A 347 11.11 -6.93 -18.33
C CYS A 347 10.71 -8.24 -17.63
N VAL A 348 11.43 -8.64 -16.56
CA VAL A 348 10.88 -9.54 -15.53
C VAL A 348 11.51 -9.18 -14.18
N GLY A 349 10.69 -8.75 -13.20
CA GLY A 349 10.98 -8.93 -11.76
C GLY A 349 11.46 -7.73 -10.94
N ASP A 350 10.60 -6.72 -10.72
CA ASP A 350 10.87 -5.53 -9.89
C ASP A 350 10.84 -5.76 -8.35
N VAL A 351 11.07 -6.99 -7.88
CA VAL A 351 11.14 -7.31 -6.42
C VAL A 351 12.43 -8.04 -6.03
N GLU A 352 13.10 -8.74 -6.96
CA GLU A 352 14.33 -9.50 -6.65
C GLU A 352 15.63 -8.71 -6.86
N ALA A 353 15.60 -7.57 -7.56
CA ALA A 353 16.78 -6.75 -7.83
C ALA A 353 17.33 -5.95 -6.63
N ALA A 354 16.72 -6.04 -5.43
CA ALA A 354 16.97 -5.08 -4.36
C ALA A 354 17.71 -5.62 -3.11
N VAL A 355 18.18 -6.88 -3.08
CA VAL A 355 19.01 -7.37 -1.97
C VAL A 355 20.46 -6.98 -2.21
N VAL A 356 20.90 -5.86 -1.64
CA VAL A 356 22.31 -5.45 -1.72
C VAL A 356 23.14 -6.45 -0.93
N THR A 357 24.12 -7.04 -1.61
CA THR A 357 25.05 -7.96 -1.02
C THR A 357 26.36 -7.27 -0.67
N CYS A 358 27.07 -7.76 0.35
CA CYS A 358 28.48 -7.42 0.53
C CYS A 358 29.31 -7.96 -0.67
N PRO A 359 30.60 -7.61 -0.80
CA PRO A 359 31.45 -8.11 -1.89
C PRO A 359 31.52 -9.65 -2.01
N ASN A 360 31.14 -10.35 -0.95
CA ASN A 360 31.09 -11.82 -0.90
C ASN A 360 29.67 -12.40 -1.15
N GLY A 361 28.70 -11.62 -1.63
CA GLY A 361 27.36 -12.10 -1.97
C GLY A 361 26.37 -12.26 -0.80
N HIS A 362 26.74 -11.92 0.44
CA HIS A 362 25.81 -12.00 1.59
C HIS A 362 24.93 -10.76 1.71
N ALA A 363 23.66 -10.94 2.08
CA ALA A 363 22.73 -9.82 2.29
C ALA A 363 23.21 -8.81 3.35
N LEU A 364 23.14 -7.53 3.01
CA LEU A 364 23.32 -6.44 3.96
C LEU A 364 22.02 -6.17 4.70
N ILE A 365 22.06 -6.19 6.03
CA ILE A 365 20.90 -5.96 6.89
C ILE A 365 21.03 -4.59 7.57
N ARG A 366 19.94 -3.83 7.57
CA ARG A 366 19.87 -2.56 8.30
C ARG A 366 20.05 -2.82 9.80
N SER A 367 21.05 -2.17 10.39
CA SER A 367 21.29 -2.20 11.83
C SER A 367 21.38 -0.78 12.37
N GLN A 368 20.69 -0.52 13.47
CA GLN A 368 20.88 0.70 14.25
C GLN A 368 21.76 0.31 15.46
N PRO A 369 23.01 0.78 15.55
CA PRO A 369 23.90 0.39 16.63
C PRO A 369 23.30 0.78 17.99
N SER A 370 23.51 -0.05 19.01
CA SER A 370 23.25 0.35 20.38
C SER A 370 24.18 1.49 20.79
N PHE A 371 23.78 2.30 21.77
CA PHE A 371 24.60 3.40 22.32
C PHE A 371 26.01 2.94 22.77
N TRP A 372 26.14 1.67 23.15
CA TRP A 372 27.39 1.04 23.60
C TRP A 372 28.27 0.50 22.47
N SER A 373 27.82 0.55 21.23
CA SER A 373 28.60 0.06 20.09
C SER A 373 29.70 1.07 19.71
N ALA A 374 30.94 0.62 19.61
CA ALA A 374 32.02 1.44 19.05
C ALA A 374 31.68 1.90 17.61
N ALA A 375 32.12 3.11 17.25
CA ALA A 375 32.03 3.61 15.89
C ALA A 375 32.73 2.64 14.92
N LYS A 376 32.10 2.39 13.77
CA LYS A 376 32.66 1.53 12.72
C LYS A 376 32.93 2.39 11.49
N GLN A 377 34.00 2.12 10.75
CA GLN A 377 34.26 2.79 9.49
C GLN A 377 33.43 2.15 8.36
N CYS A 378 32.90 2.99 7.49
CA CYS A 378 32.24 2.56 6.26
C CYS A 378 33.30 1.99 5.31
N GLN A 379 33.13 0.76 4.82
CA GLN A 379 34.11 0.14 3.93
C GLN A 379 34.07 0.68 2.49
N LEU A 380 33.10 1.54 2.16
CA LEU A 380 33.04 2.21 0.85
C LEU A 380 33.68 3.60 0.89
N CYS A 381 33.23 4.50 1.78
CA CYS A 381 33.78 5.86 1.86
C CYS A 381 34.89 6.04 2.91
N GLN A 382 35.23 5.01 3.69
CA GLN A 382 36.21 5.01 4.80
C GLN A 382 35.89 5.95 5.99
N GLU A 383 34.86 6.79 5.88
CA GLU A 383 34.39 7.65 6.97
C GLU A 383 33.84 6.84 8.17
N PRO A 384 34.05 7.29 9.42
CA PRO A 384 33.44 6.69 10.60
C PRO A 384 31.92 6.88 10.57
N ILE A 385 31.16 5.79 10.72
CA ILE A 385 29.71 5.79 10.79
C ILE A 385 29.29 6.21 12.21
N PRO A 386 28.62 7.36 12.39
CA PRO A 386 28.20 7.81 13.71
C PRO A 386 27.22 6.84 14.38
N GLN A 387 27.31 6.68 15.70
CA GLN A 387 26.52 5.69 16.47
C GLN A 387 25.00 5.77 16.26
N ARG A 388 24.47 6.96 15.94
CA ARG A 388 23.03 7.18 15.72
C ARG A 388 22.60 7.09 14.25
N LYS A 389 23.55 6.97 13.32
CA LYS A 389 23.25 6.89 11.89
C LYS A 389 23.01 5.43 11.49
N VAL A 390 22.13 5.26 10.51
CA VAL A 390 21.82 3.95 9.94
C VAL A 390 23.07 3.36 9.30
N ARG A 391 23.39 2.11 9.63
CA ARG A 391 24.44 1.35 8.95
C ARG A 391 23.88 0.03 8.43
N MET A 392 24.41 -0.42 7.32
CA MET A 392 24.07 -1.68 6.69
C MET A 392 25.20 -2.66 7.00
N THR A 393 24.84 -3.77 7.64
CA THR A 393 25.79 -4.75 8.18
C THR A 393 25.56 -6.10 7.53
N CYS A 394 26.61 -6.67 6.94
CA CYS A 394 26.68 -8.10 6.65
C CYS A 394 27.15 -8.81 7.91
N PHE A 395 26.29 -9.63 8.51
CA PHE A 395 26.64 -10.34 9.74
C PHE A 395 27.68 -11.44 9.53
N SER A 396 27.74 -12.03 8.33
CA SER A 396 28.70 -13.08 7.95
C SER A 396 30.12 -12.54 7.82
N CYS A 397 30.31 -11.48 7.04
CA CYS A 397 31.64 -10.94 6.74
C CYS A 397 32.05 -9.77 7.64
N LYS A 398 31.17 -9.31 8.54
CA LYS A 398 31.33 -8.05 9.28
C LYS A 398 31.63 -6.88 8.33
N TYR A 399 30.94 -6.87 7.18
CA TYR A 399 31.03 -5.79 6.20
C TYR A 399 30.04 -4.69 6.60
N PHE A 400 30.50 -3.44 6.75
CA PHE A 400 29.74 -2.28 7.21
C PHE A 400 29.74 -1.17 6.15
N VAL A 401 28.55 -0.69 5.80
CA VAL A 401 28.35 0.44 4.89
C VAL A 401 27.48 1.50 5.57
N CYS A 402 27.82 2.78 5.43
CA CYS A 402 26.96 3.87 5.91
C CYS A 402 25.68 3.92 5.06
N GLY A 403 24.58 4.43 5.64
CA GLY A 403 23.31 4.57 4.90
C GLY A 403 23.47 5.34 3.58
N THR A 404 24.35 6.35 3.55
CA THR A 404 24.65 7.13 2.34
C THR A 404 25.26 6.26 1.24
N CYS A 405 26.38 5.57 1.49
CA CYS A 405 27.03 4.73 0.49
C CYS A 405 26.19 3.52 0.08
N TYR A 406 25.36 3.00 0.98
CA TYR A 406 24.40 1.96 0.65
C TYR A 406 23.37 2.47 -0.38
N LEU A 407 22.77 3.64 -0.15
CA LEU A 407 21.83 4.23 -1.10
C LEU A 407 22.46 4.57 -2.45
N HIS A 408 23.72 5.00 -2.44
CA HIS A 408 24.49 5.28 -3.68
C HIS A 408 24.82 4.00 -4.46
N SER A 409 25.12 2.89 -3.77
CA SER A 409 25.46 1.60 -4.42
C SER A 409 24.23 0.82 -4.89
N HIS A 410 23.09 0.96 -4.21
CA HIS A 410 21.80 0.34 -4.60
C HIS A 410 21.31 0.88 -5.95
N ASN A 411 21.65 2.13 -6.25
CA ASN A 411 21.11 2.80 -7.41
C ASN A 411 22.23 3.31 -8.32
N ALA A 412 22.76 2.42 -9.17
CA ALA A 412 23.50 2.84 -10.36
C ALA A 412 22.68 3.83 -11.22
N ASN A 413 21.35 3.77 -11.11
CA ASN A 413 20.38 4.66 -11.76
C ASN A 413 19.82 5.79 -10.87
N VAL A 414 20.37 6.11 -9.70
CA VAL A 414 19.98 7.34 -8.96
C VAL A 414 20.63 8.61 -9.53
N GLY A 415 21.34 8.48 -10.65
CA GLY A 415 21.53 9.57 -11.64
C GLY A 415 20.63 9.45 -12.88
N GLN A 416 19.90 8.34 -13.05
CA GLN A 416 18.92 8.13 -14.11
C GLN A 416 17.54 7.95 -13.47
N ASN A 417 16.97 9.09 -13.06
CA ASN A 417 15.54 9.23 -12.87
C ASN A 417 14.81 8.44 -13.98
N PRO A 418 13.83 7.56 -13.71
CA PRO A 418 13.01 6.97 -14.77
C PRO A 418 12.21 8.04 -15.53
N ALA A 419 12.13 9.28 -15.01
CA ALA A 419 11.71 10.44 -15.78
C ALA A 419 12.86 11.14 -16.54
N ALA A 420 14.15 10.86 -16.32
CA ALA A 420 15.27 11.36 -17.13
C ALA A 420 15.37 10.68 -18.51
N VAL A 421 14.25 10.53 -19.20
CA VAL A 421 14.23 10.65 -20.66
C VAL A 421 14.62 12.09 -20.97
N LYS A 422 15.90 12.26 -21.31
CA LYS A 422 16.71 13.50 -21.34
C LYS A 422 16.16 14.75 -22.04
N LEU A 423 14.98 14.73 -22.63
CA LEU A 423 14.52 15.81 -23.52
C LEU A 423 13.23 16.51 -23.10
N VAL A 424 12.45 15.97 -22.15
CA VAL A 424 11.16 16.60 -21.73
C VAL A 424 11.01 16.75 -20.21
N ALA A 425 11.77 15.98 -19.42
CA ALA A 425 11.53 15.94 -17.98
C ALA A 425 12.29 16.97 -17.13
N ASP A 426 13.35 17.60 -17.65
CA ASP A 426 14.13 18.56 -16.85
C ASP A 426 13.36 19.85 -16.53
N GLU A 427 12.36 20.20 -17.35
CA GLU A 427 11.51 21.39 -17.14
C GLU A 427 10.30 21.10 -16.26
N LEU A 428 9.72 19.90 -16.34
CA LEU A 428 8.49 19.52 -15.62
C LEU A 428 8.73 18.87 -14.26
N TRP A 429 9.96 18.89 -13.77
CA TRP A 429 10.32 18.26 -12.50
C TRP A 429 10.30 19.26 -11.33
N PRO A 430 9.74 18.88 -10.15
CA PRO A 430 9.80 19.72 -8.96
C PRO A 430 11.23 20.16 -8.61
N ARG A 431 11.40 21.46 -8.38
CA ARG A 431 12.65 22.10 -8.00
C ARG A 431 12.53 22.73 -6.62
N CYS A 432 13.64 22.82 -5.88
CA CYS A 432 13.61 23.51 -4.59
C CYS A 432 13.34 25.01 -4.79
N PRO A 433 12.55 25.65 -3.92
CA PRO A 433 12.14 27.05 -4.10
C PRO A 433 13.31 28.03 -3.93
N ALA A 434 14.32 27.67 -3.12
CA ALA A 434 15.43 28.57 -2.80
C ALA A 434 16.43 28.74 -3.96
N MET A 435 16.74 27.67 -4.69
CA MET A 435 17.87 27.64 -5.64
C MET A 435 17.51 26.99 -6.98
N GLY A 436 16.28 26.53 -7.17
CA GLY A 436 15.84 25.89 -8.42
C GLY A 436 16.51 24.54 -8.70
N HIS A 437 17.14 23.90 -7.71
CA HIS A 437 17.77 22.58 -7.88
C HIS A 437 16.72 21.48 -8.05
N PRO A 438 16.97 20.47 -8.89
CA PRO A 438 16.04 19.36 -9.07
C PRO A 438 15.90 18.56 -7.76
N LEU A 439 14.66 18.19 -7.43
CA LEU A 439 14.39 17.33 -6.28
C LEU A 439 14.52 15.86 -6.70
N GLU A 440 15.33 15.06 -6.03
CA GLU A 440 15.48 13.65 -6.34
C GLU A 440 14.51 12.79 -5.54
N ARG A 441 14.02 11.69 -6.13
CA ARG A 441 13.12 10.75 -5.46
C ARG A 441 13.89 9.74 -4.60
N PHE A 442 13.50 9.60 -3.35
CA PHE A 442 14.06 8.64 -2.40
C PHE A 442 12.97 7.71 -1.86
N ALA A 443 13.24 6.41 -1.88
CA ALA A 443 12.37 5.39 -1.27
C ALA A 443 12.89 5.01 0.12
N GLY A 444 11.99 4.83 1.08
CA GLY A 444 12.29 4.27 2.40
C GLY A 444 12.35 5.26 3.56
N VAL A 445 12.58 4.71 4.75
CA VAL A 445 12.47 5.40 6.05
C VAL A 445 13.75 6.16 6.40
N ASP A 446 13.74 7.48 6.19
CA ASP A 446 14.66 8.39 6.86
C ASP A 446 14.00 8.97 8.12
N GLY A 447 14.39 8.45 9.28
CA GLY A 447 13.80 8.79 10.59
C GLY A 447 14.06 10.23 11.05
N GLY A 448 14.70 11.07 10.22
CA GLY A 448 14.90 12.49 10.49
C GLY A 448 14.40 13.43 9.40
N ALA A 449 13.76 12.91 8.36
CA ALA A 449 13.32 13.71 7.23
C ALA A 449 12.07 14.54 7.60
N LEU A 450 12.02 15.81 7.22
CA LEU A 450 10.98 16.78 7.55
C LEU A 450 10.47 17.38 6.24
N CYS A 451 9.17 17.44 6.00
CA CYS A 451 8.65 18.12 4.81
C CYS A 451 8.61 19.62 5.02
N GLU A 452 9.39 20.37 4.25
CA GLU A 452 9.48 21.83 4.35
C GLU A 452 8.19 22.52 3.86
N CYS A 453 7.33 21.81 3.13
CA CYS A 453 6.05 22.35 2.68
C CYS A 453 4.91 22.21 3.71
N CYS A 454 4.80 21.08 4.42
CA CYS A 454 3.70 20.86 5.38
C CYS A 454 4.15 20.63 6.82
N GLY A 455 5.44 20.67 7.12
CA GLY A 455 6.00 20.40 8.45
C GLY A 455 5.84 18.95 8.92
N ALA A 456 5.48 18.01 8.03
CA ALA A 456 5.35 16.61 8.41
C ALA A 456 6.71 16.00 8.76
N ASN A 457 6.80 15.32 9.89
CA ASN A 457 8.02 14.64 10.33
C ASN A 457 8.09 13.20 9.82
N GLU A 458 9.30 12.65 9.81
CA GLU A 458 9.62 11.26 9.41
C GLU A 458 9.13 10.91 8.01
N ILE A 459 9.30 11.83 7.04
CA ILE A 459 8.84 11.61 5.67
C ILE A 459 9.65 10.47 5.03
N GLY A 460 8.94 9.50 4.46
CA GLY A 460 9.52 8.22 4.02
C GLY A 460 9.26 7.04 4.96
N SER A 461 8.83 7.28 6.21
CA SER A 461 8.32 6.21 7.09
C SER A 461 6.94 5.71 6.68
N THR A 462 6.06 6.63 6.26
CA THR A 462 4.65 6.35 5.95
C THR A 462 4.31 6.48 4.45
N GLY A 463 5.20 7.07 3.66
CA GLY A 463 4.98 7.34 2.24
C GLY A 463 5.79 6.38 1.36
N PRO A 464 5.31 6.07 0.14
CA PRO A 464 6.04 5.20 -0.78
C PRO A 464 7.40 5.81 -1.20
N TYR A 465 7.51 7.14 -1.15
CA TYR A 465 8.73 7.90 -1.38
C TYR A 465 8.60 9.33 -0.84
N PHE A 466 9.70 10.06 -0.84
CA PHE A 466 9.74 11.52 -0.69
C PHE A 466 10.68 12.11 -1.75
N LEU A 467 10.61 13.42 -1.98
CA LEU A 467 11.56 14.12 -2.85
C LEU A 467 12.54 14.90 -1.97
N THR A 468 13.82 14.95 -2.32
CA THR A 468 14.82 15.77 -1.62
C THR A 468 15.80 16.43 -2.58
N CYS A 469 16.06 17.71 -2.37
CA CYS A 469 17.16 18.42 -2.99
C CYS A 469 18.45 18.03 -2.29
N ARG A 470 19.38 17.35 -2.98
CA ARG A 470 20.69 17.02 -2.37
C ARG A 470 21.52 18.23 -1.96
N ARG A 471 21.36 19.34 -2.67
CA ARG A 471 22.18 20.55 -2.46
C ARG A 471 21.68 21.41 -1.31
N CYS A 472 20.37 21.59 -1.20
CA CYS A 472 19.76 22.46 -0.19
C CYS A 472 19.16 21.69 0.99
N HIS A 473 19.15 20.36 0.91
CA HIS A 473 18.41 19.48 1.82
C HIS A 473 16.91 19.77 1.93
N PHE A 474 16.31 20.47 0.96
CA PHE A 474 14.88 20.72 0.90
C PHE A 474 14.11 19.45 0.52
N GLN A 475 13.17 19.02 1.33
CA GLN A 475 12.44 17.77 1.22
C GLN A 475 10.93 17.97 1.07
N LEU A 476 10.29 17.09 0.32
CA LEU A 476 8.84 17.07 0.16
C LEU A 476 8.32 15.68 0.45
N CYS A 477 7.36 15.58 1.38
CA CYS A 477 6.61 14.34 1.56
C CYS A 477 5.86 13.97 0.26
N TYR A 478 5.48 12.69 0.13
CA TYR A 478 4.72 12.19 -1.01
C TYR A 478 3.54 13.09 -1.45
N ALA A 479 2.75 13.57 -0.48
CA ALA A 479 1.59 14.41 -0.76
C ALA A 479 1.97 15.80 -1.31
N CYS A 480 2.99 16.44 -0.72
CA CYS A 480 3.46 17.76 -1.19
C CYS A 480 4.21 17.65 -2.52
N ALA A 481 4.96 16.58 -2.73
CA ALA A 481 5.60 16.28 -4.01
C ALA A 481 4.56 16.14 -5.14
N ARG A 482 3.46 15.43 -4.89
CA ARG A 482 2.36 15.29 -5.86
C ARG A 482 1.69 16.63 -6.14
N LYS A 483 1.45 17.46 -5.12
CA LYS A 483 0.90 18.82 -5.30
C LYS A 483 1.83 19.69 -6.15
N ALA A 484 3.13 19.67 -5.87
CA ALA A 484 4.13 20.43 -6.63
C ALA A 484 4.18 19.99 -8.10
N LEU A 485 4.11 18.67 -8.37
CA LEU A 485 4.06 18.16 -9.73
C LEU A 485 2.77 18.55 -10.46
N CYS A 486 1.62 18.45 -9.80
CA CYS A 486 0.35 18.90 -10.39
C CYS A 486 0.35 20.39 -10.72
N ALA A 487 0.95 21.24 -9.87
CA ALA A 487 1.11 22.66 -10.18
C ALA A 487 1.97 22.88 -11.42
N LEU A 488 3.11 22.20 -11.54
CA LEU A 488 3.96 22.29 -12.74
C LEU A 488 3.25 21.81 -14.01
N LEU A 489 2.47 20.73 -13.92
CA LEU A 489 1.68 20.25 -15.05
C LEU A 489 0.59 21.25 -15.45
N ASN A 490 -0.10 21.85 -14.48
CA ASN A 490 -1.09 22.88 -14.76
C ASN A 490 -0.44 24.10 -15.42
N ASP A 491 0.68 24.58 -14.89
CA ASP A 491 1.43 25.72 -15.45
C ASP A 491 1.93 25.44 -16.88
N ALA A 492 2.29 24.19 -17.16
CA ALA A 492 2.72 23.75 -18.49
C ALA A 492 1.56 23.57 -19.47
N CYS A 493 0.37 23.23 -18.98
CA CYS A 493 -0.85 23.11 -19.77
C CYS A 493 -1.56 24.46 -20.00
N GLU A 494 -1.23 25.51 -19.23
CA GLU A 494 -1.94 26.79 -19.29
C GLU A 494 -1.65 27.74 -20.48
N PRO A 495 -0.81 27.44 -21.50
CA PRO A 495 -0.73 28.33 -22.67
C PRO A 495 -1.15 27.64 -23.98
N LEU A 496 -2.46 27.58 -24.26
CA LEU A 496 -3.02 27.59 -25.64
C LEU A 496 -4.41 28.25 -25.74
N ALA A 497 -4.91 28.92 -24.68
CA ALA A 497 -6.23 29.56 -24.70
C ALA A 497 -6.23 31.02 -25.22
N LEU A 498 -5.11 31.52 -25.74
CA LEU A 498 -5.02 32.87 -26.32
C LEU A 498 -4.39 32.81 -27.71
N GLY A 499 -5.20 32.49 -28.71
CA GLY A 499 -4.92 32.77 -30.12
C GLY A 499 -5.14 31.59 -31.06
N ASP A 500 -6.28 31.59 -31.76
CA ASP A 500 -6.48 30.83 -32.99
C ASP A 500 -5.37 31.15 -34.00
N SER A 501 -4.35 30.30 -34.10
CA SER A 501 -3.51 30.23 -35.30
C SER A 501 -2.98 28.80 -35.46
N SER A 502 -3.39 28.15 -36.54
CA SER A 502 -3.24 26.70 -36.75
C SER A 502 -1.86 26.24 -37.22
N GLU A 503 -0.78 26.98 -36.96
CA GLU A 503 0.57 26.63 -37.44
C GLU A 503 1.67 27.00 -36.44
N LEU A 504 1.55 26.57 -35.19
CA LEU A 504 2.63 26.71 -34.21
C LEU A 504 3.32 25.37 -33.98
N GLY A 505 4.35 25.12 -34.80
CA GLY A 505 5.24 23.96 -34.66
C GLY A 505 6.03 23.98 -33.35
N ALA A 506 6.57 22.81 -32.97
CA ALA A 506 7.34 22.57 -31.73
C ALA A 506 8.52 23.55 -31.48
N ASP A 507 8.91 24.33 -32.48
CA ASP A 507 9.96 25.34 -32.38
C ASP A 507 9.49 26.61 -31.66
N VAL A 508 8.20 26.96 -31.70
CA VAL A 508 7.69 28.13 -30.96
C VAL A 508 7.56 27.82 -29.47
N VAL A 509 7.17 26.59 -29.12
CA VAL A 509 7.18 26.11 -27.73
C VAL A 509 8.60 26.15 -27.17
N ARG A 510 9.60 25.66 -27.92
CA ARG A 510 11.02 25.74 -27.53
C ARG A 510 11.52 27.18 -27.40
N LYS A 511 11.11 28.08 -28.29
CA LYS A 511 11.50 29.51 -28.25
C LYS A 511 10.90 30.24 -27.04
N CYS A 512 9.61 30.03 -26.74
CA CYS A 512 8.96 30.64 -25.57
C CYS A 512 9.55 30.13 -24.24
N LEU A 513 9.96 28.86 -24.17
CA LEU A 513 10.63 28.31 -22.99
C LEU A 513 12.03 28.90 -22.80
N ALA A 514 12.78 29.10 -23.90
CA ALA A 514 14.09 29.76 -23.86
C ALA A 514 13.98 31.24 -23.43
N GLU A 515 13.02 31.99 -23.96
CA GLU A 515 12.79 33.41 -23.59
C GLU A 515 12.38 33.56 -22.11
N ARG A 516 11.63 32.60 -21.56
CA ARG A 516 11.29 32.56 -20.12
C ARG A 516 12.48 32.21 -19.22
N ALA A 517 13.44 31.42 -19.70
CA ALA A 517 14.67 31.13 -18.95
C ALA A 517 15.58 32.36 -18.85
N GLU A 518 15.59 33.22 -19.86
CA GLU A 518 16.35 34.48 -19.87
C GLU A 518 15.71 35.55 -18.96
N GLN A 519 14.38 35.63 -18.91
CA GLN A 519 13.67 36.60 -18.06
C GLN A 519 13.75 36.29 -16.54
N LYS A 520 14.16 35.08 -16.15
CA LYS A 520 14.27 34.66 -14.74
C LYS A 520 15.65 34.79 -14.12
N GLN A 521 16.65 35.38 -14.79
CA GLN A 521 17.90 35.74 -14.09
C GLN A 521 17.68 37.00 -13.23
N PRO A 522 17.71 36.92 -11.88
CA PRO A 522 17.83 38.12 -11.08
C PRO A 522 19.26 38.63 -11.23
N GLY A 523 19.41 39.86 -11.71
CA GLY A 523 20.70 40.53 -11.76
C GLY A 523 21.34 40.55 -10.36
N CYS A 524 22.45 39.85 -10.19
CA CYS A 524 23.38 40.09 -9.09
C CYS A 524 24.07 41.44 -9.35
N GLY A 525 23.38 42.53 -9.01
CA GLY A 525 23.98 43.84 -8.82
C GLY A 525 24.72 43.85 -7.50
N GLY A 526 26.05 43.89 -7.57
CA GLY A 526 26.90 44.10 -6.40
C GLY A 526 26.72 45.50 -5.83
N VAL A 527 26.81 45.59 -4.50
CA VAL A 527 27.16 46.81 -3.78
C VAL A 527 28.19 46.41 -2.72
N VAL A 528 29.27 47.19 -2.69
CA VAL A 528 30.48 47.13 -1.84
C VAL A 528 30.15 47.16 -0.36
#